data_AF-A0A7R9ZW63-F1
#
_entry.id   AF-A0A7R9ZW63-F1
#
_cell.length_a   1.000
_cell.length_b   1.000
_cell.length_c   1.000
_cell.angle_alpha   90.00
_cell.angle_beta   90.00
_cell.angle_gamma   90.00
#
_symmetry.space_group_name_H-M   'P 1'
#
loop_
_entity.id
_entity.type
_entity.pdbx_description
1 polymer ?
#
loop_
_entity_poly.entity_id
_entity_poly.type
_entity_poly.pdbx_seq_one_letter_code
_entity_poly.pdbx_strand_id
1 'polypeptide(L)'
;HALSWEVRSGMVRALGEAGASSFFEDVAGRLEDPDSDVRRTATEALPRLAPADDEHRGRIVAALLPRLQDDDWRVRRAAVEVLPELVPTEGDGRACAVVALQACL
;
A
#
# COMPACT_ATOMS: atom_id res chain seq x y z
N HIS A 1 -15.39 16.93 -13.19
CA HIS A 1 -14.04 17.45 -12.91
C HIS A 1 -13.34 16.47 -11.98
N ALA A 2 -12.51 15.58 -12.50
CA ALA A 2 -11.62 14.79 -11.66
C ALA A 2 -10.65 15.76 -10.99
N LEU A 3 -10.56 15.72 -9.66
CA LEU A 3 -9.57 16.48 -8.90
C LEU A 3 -8.17 16.16 -9.46
N SER A 4 -7.24 17.12 -9.45
CA SER A 4 -5.85 16.86 -9.86
C SER A 4 -5.25 15.72 -9.04
N TRP A 5 -4.26 15.01 -9.61
CA TRP A 5 -3.58 13.91 -8.91
C TRP A 5 -3.01 14.35 -7.55
N GLU A 6 -2.54 15.61 -7.47
CA GLU A 6 -2.05 16.24 -6.23
C GLU A 6 -3.12 16.26 -5.13
N VAL A 7 -4.37 16.59 -5.48
CA VAL A 7 -5.47 16.61 -4.52
C VAL A 7 -5.86 15.18 -4.10
N ARG A 8 -5.82 14.23 -5.03
CA ARG A 8 -6.11 12.81 -4.71
C ARG A 8 -5.05 12.22 -3.79
N SER A 9 -3.77 12.42 -4.10
CA SER A 9 -2.64 12.00 -3.26
C SER A 9 -2.69 12.70 -1.90
N GLY A 10 -2.91 14.01 -1.87
CA GLY A 10 -3.05 14.77 -0.63
C GLY A 10 -4.18 14.27 0.28
N MET A 11 -5.33 13.92 -0.31
CA MET A 11 -6.46 13.32 0.41
C MET A 11 -6.07 11.96 0.98
N VAL A 12 -5.49 11.08 0.17
CA VAL A 12 -5.07 9.74 0.63
C VAL A 12 -4.06 9.82 1.78
N ARG A 13 -3.10 10.74 1.70
CA ARG A 13 -2.14 10.98 2.79
C ARG A 13 -2.84 11.45 4.07
N ALA A 14 -3.74 12.42 3.96
CA ALA A 14 -4.48 12.95 5.10
C ALA A 14 -5.36 11.87 5.76
N LEU A 15 -5.99 11.00 4.96
CA LEU A 15 -6.74 9.86 5.47
C LEU A 15 -5.83 8.88 6.22
N GLY A 16 -4.68 8.52 5.63
CA GLY A 16 -3.68 7.68 6.28
C GLY A 16 -3.17 8.25 7.61
N GLU A 17 -2.92 9.55 7.68
CA GLU A 17 -2.51 10.24 8.92
C GLU A 17 -3.64 10.30 9.96
N ALA A 18 -4.91 10.37 9.53
CA ALA A 18 -6.05 10.36 10.43
C ALA A 18 -6.26 8.99 11.11
N GLY A 19 -5.72 7.90 10.55
CA GLY A 19 -5.72 6.57 11.17
C GLY A 19 -7.11 5.96 11.36
N ALA A 20 -8.12 6.46 10.65
CA ALA A 20 -9.49 5.98 10.76
C ALA A 20 -9.75 4.83 9.78
N SER A 21 -9.93 3.63 10.32
CA SER A 21 -10.13 2.39 9.56
C SER A 21 -11.35 2.41 8.63
N SER A 22 -12.30 3.31 8.86
CA SER A 22 -13.44 3.57 7.95
C SER A 22 -13.03 3.99 6.55
N PHE A 23 -11.82 4.52 6.37
CA PHE A 23 -11.29 4.95 5.06
C PHE A 23 -10.46 3.89 4.35
N PHE A 24 -10.39 2.67 4.91
CA PHE A 24 -9.62 1.58 4.32
C PHE A 24 -10.01 1.32 2.86
N GLU A 25 -11.30 1.12 2.59
CA GLU A 25 -11.81 0.85 1.23
C GLU A 25 -11.56 2.03 0.29
N ASP A 26 -11.70 3.27 0.79
CA ASP A 26 -11.46 4.48 0.00
C ASP A 26 -10.00 4.59 -0.45
N VAL A 27 -9.05 4.24 0.42
CA VAL A 27 -7.63 4.25 0.10
C VAL A 27 -7.21 3.00 -0.69
N ALA A 28 -7.78 1.83 -0.39
CA ALA A 28 -7.55 0.60 -1.15
C ALA A 28 -7.95 0.78 -2.61
N GLY A 29 -9.09 1.44 -2.88
CA GLY A 29 -9.51 1.77 -4.24
C GLY A 29 -8.56 2.72 -4.99
N ARG A 30 -7.66 3.43 -4.29
CA ARG A 30 -6.64 4.30 -4.92
C ARG A 30 -5.38 3.56 -5.34
N LEU A 31 -5.26 2.27 -5.01
CA LEU A 31 -4.21 1.41 -5.55
C LEU A 31 -4.38 1.12 -7.05
N GLU A 32 -5.54 1.42 -7.63
CA GLU A 32 -5.82 1.29 -9.08
C GLU A 32 -5.94 2.66 -9.78
N ASP A 33 -5.55 3.75 -9.10
CA ASP A 33 -5.59 5.08 -9.70
C ASP A 33 -4.68 5.13 -10.95
N PRO A 34 -5.11 5.78 -12.04
CA PRO A 34 -4.27 5.92 -13.24
C PRO A 34 -2.96 6.65 -12.96
N ASP A 35 -2.93 7.50 -11.93
CA ASP A 35 -1.74 8.26 -11.54
C ASP A 35 -0.88 7.47 -10.54
N SER A 36 0.41 7.29 -10.87
CA SER A 36 1.33 6.50 -10.05
C SER A 36 1.68 7.16 -8.71
N ASP A 37 1.65 8.49 -8.61
CA ASP A 37 1.86 9.17 -7.34
C ASP A 37 0.69 8.93 -6.37
N VAL A 38 -0.54 8.84 -6.90
CA VAL A 38 -1.71 8.45 -6.10
C VAL A 38 -1.59 6.99 -5.65
N ARG A 39 -1.22 6.05 -6.54
CA ARG A 39 -1.01 4.64 -6.18
C ARG A 39 0.08 4.46 -5.12
N ARG A 40 1.18 5.20 -5.25
CA ARG A 40 2.28 5.20 -4.27
C ARG A 40 1.78 5.70 -2.92
N THR A 41 1.06 6.81 -2.91
CA THR A 41 0.53 7.41 -1.67
C THR A 41 -0.46 6.47 -0.99
N ALA A 42 -1.30 5.77 -1.76
CA ALA A 42 -2.21 4.76 -1.22
C ALA A 42 -1.47 3.58 -0.59
N THR A 43 -0.41 3.11 -1.25
CA THR A 43 0.47 2.03 -0.74
C THR A 43 1.08 2.40 0.62
N GLU A 44 1.56 3.65 0.77
CA GLU A 44 2.15 4.16 2.01
C GLU A 44 1.11 4.44 3.12
N ALA A 45 -0.14 4.74 2.74
CA ALA A 45 -1.20 5.12 3.67
C ALA A 45 -1.97 3.93 4.25
N LEU A 46 -2.15 2.83 3.48
CA LEU A 46 -2.91 1.65 3.92
C LEU A 46 -2.49 1.06 5.28
N PRO A 47 -1.19 0.90 5.60
CA PRO A 47 -0.76 0.37 6.89
C PRO A 47 -1.17 1.25 8.07
N ARG A 48 -1.33 2.55 7.83
CA ARG A 48 -1.67 3.54 8.88
C ARG A 48 -3.17 3.54 9.20
N LEU A 49 -4.00 2.98 8.32
CA LEU A 49 -5.46 2.95 8.44
C LEU A 49 -5.98 1.70 9.15
N ALA A 50 -5.26 0.58 9.06
CA ALA A 50 -5.73 -0.66 9.66
C ALA A 50 -5.49 -0.68 11.18
N PRO A 51 -6.46 -1.14 11.98
CA PRO A 51 -6.18 -1.56 13.34
C PRO A 51 -5.18 -2.73 13.31
N ALA A 52 -4.41 -2.90 14.37
CA ALA A 52 -3.43 -3.99 14.51
C ALA A 52 -4.07 -5.40 14.63
N ASP A 53 -5.30 -5.61 14.14
CA ASP A 53 -5.90 -6.94 14.07
C ASP A 53 -5.34 -7.72 12.87
N ASP A 54 -5.36 -9.05 12.96
CA ASP A 54 -4.72 -9.90 11.96
C ASP A 54 -5.54 -9.97 10.64
N GLU A 55 -6.84 -9.72 10.70
CA GLU A 55 -7.74 -9.75 9.54
C GLU A 55 -7.48 -8.57 8.58
N HIS A 56 -7.40 -7.34 9.08
CA HIS A 56 -7.10 -6.19 8.24
C HIS A 56 -5.67 -6.26 7.70
N ARG A 57 -4.75 -6.81 8.48
CA ARG A 57 -3.37 -7.02 8.05
C ARG A 57 -3.28 -7.94 6.84
N GLY A 58 -4.02 -9.06 6.87
CA GLY A 58 -4.13 -9.98 5.73
C GLY A 58 -4.71 -9.29 4.48
N ARG A 59 -5.73 -8.44 4.64
CA ARG A 59 -6.29 -7.66 3.53
C ARG A 59 -5.29 -6.67 2.94
N ILE A 60 -4.52 -5.96 3.77
CA ILE A 60 -3.50 -5.03 3.27
C ILE A 60 -2.44 -5.80 2.49
N VAL A 61 -1.93 -6.91 3.02
CA VAL A 61 -0.93 -7.75 2.34
C VAL A 61 -1.47 -8.20 0.97
N ALA A 62 -2.71 -8.68 0.91
CA ALA A 62 -3.34 -9.08 -0.35
C ALA A 62 -3.47 -7.93 -1.36
N ALA A 63 -3.77 -6.72 -0.89
CA ALA A 63 -3.88 -5.53 -1.75
C ALA A 63 -2.51 -4.99 -2.23
N LEU A 64 -1.45 -5.17 -1.45
CA LEU A 64 -0.10 -4.73 -1.77
C LEU A 64 0.70 -5.73 -2.61
N LEU A 65 0.36 -7.02 -2.58
CA LEU A 65 1.02 -8.05 -3.39
C LEU A 65 1.09 -7.70 -4.90
N PRO A 66 0.00 -7.26 -5.56
CA PRO A 66 0.05 -6.85 -6.96
C PRO A 66 0.92 -5.61 -7.22
N ARG A 67 1.10 -4.73 -6.22
CA ARG A 67 1.86 -3.47 -6.37
C ARG A 67 3.36 -3.70 -6.51
N LEU A 68 3.85 -4.89 -6.17
CA LEU A 68 5.23 -5.31 -6.38
C LEU A 68 5.57 -5.51 -7.87
N GLN A 69 4.55 -5.60 -8.73
CA GLN A 69 4.66 -5.68 -10.17
C GLN A 69 4.06 -4.43 -10.87
N ASP A 70 3.89 -3.33 -10.14
CA ASP A 70 3.39 -2.08 -10.72
C ASP A 70 4.36 -1.54 -11.78
N ASP A 71 3.82 -0.90 -12.82
CA ASP A 71 4.60 -0.29 -13.90
C ASP A 71 5.55 0.79 -13.36
N ASP A 72 5.14 1.52 -12.32
CA ASP A 72 5.96 2.57 -11.71
C ASP A 72 6.86 1.98 -10.60
N TRP A 73 8.17 2.18 -10.75
CA TRP A 73 9.18 1.69 -9.81
C TRP A 73 9.03 2.27 -8.40
N ARG A 74 8.46 3.47 -8.25
CA ARG A 74 8.21 4.08 -6.93
C ARG A 74 7.11 3.35 -6.18
N VAL A 75 6.09 2.88 -6.90
CA VAL A 75 4.99 2.07 -6.33
C VAL A 75 5.53 0.71 -5.91
N ARG A 76 6.34 0.06 -6.76
CA ARG A 76 7.02 -1.20 -6.41
C ARG A 76 7.86 -1.06 -5.15
N ARG A 77 8.67 0.00 -5.07
CA ARG A 77 9.51 0.29 -3.90
C ARG A 77 8.66 0.49 -2.64
N ALA A 78 7.60 1.29 -2.70
CA ALA A 78 6.73 1.52 -1.56
C ALA A 78 6.10 0.21 -1.04
N ALA A 79 5.68 -0.69 -1.94
CA ALA A 79 5.15 -1.99 -1.56
C ALA A 79 6.19 -2.86 -0.83
N VAL A 80 7.45 -2.87 -1.30
CA VAL A 80 8.56 -3.58 -0.65
C VAL A 80 8.88 -3.02 0.73
N GLU A 81 8.84 -1.69 0.90
CA GLU A 81 9.12 -1.03 2.18
C GLU A 81 8.03 -1.34 3.23
N VAL A 82 6.77 -1.43 2.80
CA VAL A 82 5.61 -1.58 3.69
C VAL A 82 5.31 -3.03 4.09
N LEU A 83 5.44 -3.99 3.16
CA LEU A 83 5.04 -5.39 3.42
C LEU A 83 5.71 -6.05 4.64
N PRO A 84 7.00 -5.82 4.95
CA PRO A 84 7.65 -6.36 6.13
C PRO A 84 7.05 -5.87 7.46
N GLU A 85 6.47 -4.67 7.49
CA GLU A 85 5.81 -4.12 8.69
C GLU A 85 4.47 -4.83 8.98
N LEU A 86 3.89 -5.46 7.97
CA LEU A 86 2.58 -6.11 8.02
C LEU A 86 2.64 -7.63 8.15
N VAL A 87 3.79 -8.26 7.93
CA VAL A 87 3.91 -9.71 8.09
C VAL A 87 4.78 -9.98 9.31
N PRO A 88 4.21 -10.39 10.47
CA PRO A 88 5.03 -10.87 11.57
C PRO A 88 5.86 -12.04 11.06
N THR A 89 7.17 -12.03 11.33
CA THR A 89 8.19 -12.92 10.76
C THR A 89 8.09 -14.38 11.24
N GLU A 90 6.93 -14.81 11.71
CA GLU A 90 6.64 -16.19 12.11
C GLU A 90 5.99 -16.96 10.95
N GLY A 91 6.79 -17.35 9.96
CA GLY A 91 6.39 -18.45 9.07
C GLY A 91 6.86 -18.38 7.63
N ASP A 92 7.06 -17.20 7.05
CA ASP A 92 7.37 -17.13 5.61
C ASP A 92 8.21 -15.90 5.20
N GLY A 93 9.20 -15.54 6.02
CA GLY A 93 10.15 -14.45 5.71
C GLY A 93 10.92 -14.61 4.39
N ARG A 94 10.86 -15.80 3.78
CA ARG A 94 11.43 -16.09 2.45
C ARG A 94 10.59 -15.54 1.30
N ALA A 95 9.27 -15.48 1.43
CA ALA A 95 8.40 -14.91 0.41
C ALA A 95 8.64 -13.39 0.27
N CYS A 96 8.71 -12.66 1.39
CA CYS A 96 8.99 -11.22 1.36
C CYS A 96 10.37 -10.88 0.78
N ALA A 97 11.41 -11.66 1.10
CA ALA A 97 12.77 -11.41 0.61
C ALA A 97 12.93 -11.70 -0.90
N VAL A 98 12.32 -12.78 -1.40
CA VAL A 98 12.36 -13.12 -2.84
C VAL A 98 11.57 -12.09 -3.65
N VAL A 99 10.43 -11.63 -3.14
CA VAL A 99 9.59 -10.65 -3.80
C VAL A 99 10.23 -9.24 -3.79
N ALA A 100 10.91 -8.86 -2.70
CA ALA A 100 11.72 -7.64 -2.65
C ALA A 100 12.89 -7.65 -3.66
N LEU A 101 13.53 -8.81 -3.85
CA LEU A 101 14.61 -8.98 -4.83
C LEU A 101 14.11 -8.96 -6.28
N GLN A 102 12.91 -9.48 -6.56
CA GLN A 102 12.31 -9.48 -7.90
C GLN A 102 11.74 -8.12 -8.33
N ALA A 103 11.23 -7.31 -7.39
CA ALA A 103 10.68 -5.99 -7.68
C ALA A 103 11.75 -4.92 -8.03
N CYS A 104 13.01 -5.19 -7.66
CA CYS A 104 14.17 -4.33 -7.93
C CYS A 104 14.94 -4.66 -9.23
N LEU A 105 14.57 -5.73 -9.95
CA LEU A 105 15.13 -6.11 -11.26
C LEU A 105 14.21 -5.66 -12.40
#